data_AF-A0A1M3MAR8-F1
#
_entry.id   AF-A0A1M3MAR8-F1
#
_cell.length_a   1.000
_cell.length_b   1.000
_cell.length_c   1.000
_cell.angle_alpha   90.00
_cell.angle_beta   90.00
_cell.angle_gamma   90.00
#
_symmetry.space_group_name_H-M   'P 1'
#
loop_
_entity.id
_entity.type
_entity.pdbx_description
1 polymer ?
#
loop_
_entity_poly.entity_id
_entity_poly.type
_entity_poly.pdbx_seq_one_letter_code
_entity_poly.pdbx_strand_id
1 'polypeptide(L)'
;MWTAIYDIIDKAGTFIGIIGAIISFLVWLKVKNQSKKLKELGLTLKSINNYSEIQDTFKGITSSNPKAFCLSLISTDASIKTRVNDFIKSQSNLKDMPIVELNMDGLSHETIGTFIDAVRQKRRGELSDATEIHLFIQGPIIAGTLIGSIFDHWVPVKLYHFSNTTHQYEYWGVLAKQ
;
A
#
# COMPACT_ATOMS: atom_id res chain seq x y z
N MET A 1 47.27 -34.30 21.20
CA MET A 1 46.84 -33.80 19.88
C MET A 1 45.39 -33.32 19.90
N TRP A 2 44.46 -34.08 20.49
CA TRP A 2 43.04 -33.71 20.58
C TRP A 2 42.76 -32.45 21.43
N THR A 3 43.48 -32.28 22.55
CA THR A 3 43.34 -31.11 23.44
C THR A 3 43.76 -29.79 22.79
N ALA A 4 44.80 -29.80 21.94
CA ALA A 4 45.25 -28.61 21.23
C ALA A 4 44.25 -28.14 20.15
N ILE A 5 43.51 -29.08 19.55
CA ILE A 5 42.47 -28.76 18.55
C ILE A 5 41.25 -28.14 19.25
N TYR A 6 40.84 -28.66 20.41
CA TYR A 6 39.76 -28.06 21.21
C TYR A 6 40.07 -26.63 21.67
N ASP A 7 41.30 -26.37 22.14
CA ASP A 7 41.71 -25.02 22.56
C ASP A 7 41.68 -24.00 21.41
N ILE A 8 42.01 -24.41 20.19
CA ILE A 8 41.95 -23.54 19.01
C ILE A 8 40.49 -23.25 18.62
N ILE A 9 39.63 -24.28 18.65
CA ILE A 9 38.20 -24.15 18.34
C ILE A 9 37.50 -23.24 19.36
N ASP A 10 37.82 -23.39 20.65
CA ASP A 10 37.20 -22.61 21.73
C ASP A 10 37.62 -21.12 21.68
N LYS A 11 38.90 -20.86 21.39
CA LYS A 11 39.40 -19.50 21.12
C LYS A 11 38.77 -18.88 19.87
N ALA A 12 38.59 -19.65 18.81
CA ALA A 12 37.91 -19.19 17.60
C ALA A 12 36.42 -18.89 17.86
N GLY A 13 35.73 -19.74 18.63
CA GLY A 13 34.34 -19.53 19.05
C GLY A 13 34.17 -18.26 19.88
N THR A 14 35.08 -18.03 20.83
CA THR A 14 35.10 -16.80 21.65
C THR A 14 35.32 -15.57 20.78
N PHE A 15 36.23 -15.62 19.82
CA PHE A 15 36.51 -14.52 18.89
C PHE A 15 35.30 -14.19 17.99
N ILE A 16 34.63 -15.21 17.46
CA ILE A 16 33.39 -15.06 16.68
C ILE A 16 32.28 -14.46 17.54
N GLY A 17 32.16 -14.88 18.80
CA GLY A 17 31.20 -14.33 19.76
C GLY A 17 31.42 -12.84 20.03
N ILE A 18 32.69 -12.42 20.20
CA ILE A 18 33.06 -11.02 20.40
C ILE A 18 32.72 -10.18 19.16
N ILE A 19 33.03 -10.66 17.96
CA ILE A 19 32.68 -9.98 16.71
C ILE A 19 31.15 -9.85 16.57
N GLY A 20 30.40 -10.91 16.84
CA GLY A 20 28.95 -10.91 16.82
C GLY A 20 28.35 -9.91 17.81
N ALA A 21 28.91 -9.80 19.01
CA ALA A 21 28.50 -8.83 20.02
C ALA A 21 28.77 -7.37 19.56
N ILE A 22 29.93 -7.11 18.93
CA ILE A 22 30.26 -5.79 18.38
C ILE A 22 29.27 -5.40 17.27
N ILE A 23 28.99 -6.30 16.32
CA ILE A 23 28.03 -6.04 15.24
C ILE A 23 26.63 -5.77 15.81
N SER A 24 26.19 -6.59 16.76
CA SER A 24 24.89 -6.41 17.42
C SER A 24 24.80 -5.07 18.14
N PHE A 25 25.87 -4.66 18.81
CA PHE A 25 25.95 -3.38 19.49
C PHE A 25 25.91 -2.19 18.50
N LEU A 26 26.60 -2.28 17.37
CA LEU A 26 26.57 -1.26 16.32
C LEU A 26 25.17 -1.13 15.68
N VAL A 27 24.51 -2.26 15.41
CA VAL A 27 23.12 -2.28 14.92
C VAL A 27 22.19 -1.63 15.93
N TRP A 28 22.33 -1.96 17.22
CA TRP A 28 21.53 -1.35 18.29
C TRP A 28 21.73 0.16 18.37
N LEU A 29 22.96 0.65 18.32
CA LEU A 29 23.26 2.09 18.30
C LEU A 29 22.63 2.80 17.10
N LYS A 30 22.71 2.19 15.91
CA LYS A 30 22.12 2.74 14.68
C LYS A 30 20.59 2.82 14.79
N VAL A 31 19.95 1.74 15.24
CA VAL A 31 18.49 1.70 15.45
C VAL A 31 18.07 2.75 16.47
N LYS A 32 18.78 2.86 17.60
CA LYS A 32 18.48 3.86 18.64
C LYS A 32 18.57 5.30 18.12
N ASN A 33 19.56 5.60 17.28
CA ASN A 33 19.69 6.91 16.67
C ASN A 33 18.59 7.19 15.63
N GLN A 34 18.18 6.18 14.85
CA GLN A 34 17.05 6.30 13.92
C GLN A 34 15.73 6.53 14.68
N SER A 35 15.48 5.80 15.77
CA SER A 35 14.29 6.00 16.61
C SER A 35 14.21 7.41 17.17
N LYS A 36 15.34 8.01 17.58
CA LYS A 36 15.38 9.41 18.03
C LYS A 36 14.99 10.38 16.91
N LYS A 37 15.58 10.22 15.72
CA LYS A 37 15.23 11.05 14.55
C LYS A 37 13.77 10.93 14.16
N LEU A 38 13.22 9.71 14.18
CA LEU A 38 11.79 9.48 13.91
C LEU A 38 10.89 10.18 14.92
N LYS A 39 11.29 10.20 16.21
CA LYS A 39 10.55 10.92 17.26
C LYS A 39 10.60 12.44 17.06
N GLU A 40 11.76 12.98 16.70
CA GLU A 40 11.93 14.41 16.40
C GLU A 40 11.14 14.82 15.14
N LEU A 41 11.14 13.99 14.10
CA LEU A 41 10.30 14.17 12.92
C LEU A 41 8.81 14.11 13.30
N GLY A 42 8.41 13.16 14.14
CA GLY A 42 7.03 13.08 14.66
C GLY A 42 6.59 14.32 15.44
N LEU A 43 7.51 15.02 16.12
CA LEU A 43 7.23 16.26 16.85
C LEU A 43 7.18 17.50 15.94
N THR A 44 7.84 17.46 14.78
CA THR A 44 7.87 18.56 13.81
C THR A 44 6.78 18.46 12.75
N LEU A 45 6.24 17.26 12.52
CA LEU A 45 5.04 17.06 11.73
C LEU A 45 3.85 17.67 12.48
N LYS A 46 3.22 18.67 11.87
CA LYS A 46 1.95 19.25 12.36
C LYS A 46 0.98 18.10 12.58
N SER A 47 0.42 17.96 13.78
CA SER A 47 -0.59 16.93 14.02
C SER A 47 -1.78 17.21 13.11
N ILE A 48 -2.06 16.28 12.21
CA ILE A 48 -3.19 16.41 11.31
C ILE A 48 -4.41 16.06 12.14
N ASN A 49 -5.13 17.07 12.60
CA ASN A 49 -6.22 16.90 13.55
C ASN A 49 -7.55 16.60 12.84
N ASN A 50 -7.63 16.93 11.55
CA ASN A 50 -8.86 16.87 10.78
C ASN A 50 -8.70 16.05 9.50
N TYR A 51 -9.71 15.25 9.16
CA TYR A 51 -9.72 14.43 7.95
C TYR A 51 -9.60 15.28 6.65
N SER A 52 -10.11 16.51 6.64
CA SER A 52 -9.96 17.43 5.50
C SER A 52 -8.49 17.79 5.23
N GLU A 53 -7.70 18.03 6.27
CA GLU A 53 -6.27 18.31 6.13
C GLU A 53 -5.50 17.07 5.63
N ILE A 54 -5.93 15.87 6.03
CA ILE A 54 -5.41 14.60 5.49
C ILE A 54 -5.69 14.55 3.98
N GLN A 55 -6.94 14.78 3.57
CA GLN A 55 -7.32 14.75 2.16
C GLN A 55 -6.51 15.73 1.32
N ASP A 56 -6.37 16.99 1.76
CA ASP A 56 -5.62 18.01 1.02
C ASP A 56 -4.14 17.64 0.89
N THR A 57 -3.55 17.10 1.95
CA THR A 57 -2.16 16.62 1.95
C THR A 57 -1.97 15.52 0.92
N PHE A 58 -2.84 14.51 0.90
CA PHE A 58 -2.72 13.39 -0.03
C PHE A 58 -3.08 13.75 -1.46
N LYS A 59 -4.02 14.68 -1.68
CA LYS A 59 -4.43 15.13 -3.02
C LYS A 59 -3.24 15.66 -3.84
N GLY A 60 -2.33 16.40 -3.20
CA GLY A 60 -1.16 16.99 -3.85
C GLY A 60 0.05 16.06 -4.00
N ILE A 61 0.09 14.95 -3.28
CA ILE A 61 1.21 14.00 -3.35
C ILE A 61 1.03 13.13 -4.59
N THR A 62 2.04 13.09 -5.47
CA THR A 62 2.13 12.10 -6.55
C THR A 62 3.42 11.32 -6.31
N SER A 63 3.30 10.01 -6.13
CA SER A 63 4.44 9.14 -5.85
C SER A 63 5.20 8.75 -7.14
N SER A 64 6.32 8.05 -6.99
CA SER A 64 7.19 7.68 -8.13
C SER A 64 6.64 6.55 -9.00
N ASN A 65 5.79 5.68 -8.46
CA ASN A 65 5.19 4.54 -9.15
C ASN A 65 3.70 4.39 -8.76
N PRO A 66 2.84 5.36 -9.11
CA PRO A 66 1.42 5.28 -8.82
C PRO A 66 0.76 4.25 -9.74
N LYS A 67 -0.24 3.50 -9.25
CA LYS A 67 -1.02 2.56 -10.05
C LYS A 67 -2.51 2.80 -9.90
N ALA A 68 -3.25 2.70 -10.99
CA ALA A 68 -4.70 2.72 -10.95
C ALA A 68 -5.23 1.29 -10.76
N PHE A 69 -5.99 1.06 -9.71
CA PHE A 69 -6.66 -0.22 -9.47
C PHE A 69 -8.16 -0.05 -9.71
N CYS A 70 -8.66 -0.68 -10.77
CA CYS A 70 -10.07 -0.62 -11.12
C CYS A 70 -10.78 -1.96 -10.85
N LEU A 71 -11.92 -1.88 -10.16
CA LEU A 71 -12.76 -3.04 -9.85
C LEU A 71 -14.15 -2.89 -10.43
N SER A 72 -14.56 -3.89 -11.19
CA SER A 72 -15.93 -4.02 -11.73
C SER A 72 -16.56 -5.27 -11.12
N LEU A 73 -17.62 -5.08 -10.34
CA LEU A 73 -18.33 -6.13 -9.61
C LEU A 73 -19.83 -6.13 -9.94
N ILE A 74 -20.23 -5.54 -11.07
CA ILE A 74 -21.62 -5.49 -11.51
C ILE A 74 -21.75 -6.29 -12.79
N SER A 75 -22.69 -7.23 -12.81
CA SER A 75 -22.94 -8.15 -13.94
C SER A 75 -23.32 -7.46 -15.25
N THR A 76 -23.96 -6.29 -15.16
CA THR A 76 -24.44 -5.53 -16.33
C THR A 76 -23.37 -4.71 -17.03
N ASP A 77 -22.24 -4.47 -16.38
CA ASP A 77 -21.15 -3.65 -16.92
C ASP A 77 -19.83 -4.36 -16.68
N ALA A 78 -19.38 -5.06 -17.72
CA ALA A 78 -18.26 -5.97 -17.61
C ALA A 78 -16.94 -5.25 -17.28
N SER A 79 -16.75 -3.96 -17.54
CA SER A 79 -15.48 -3.32 -17.22
C SER A 79 -15.56 -1.79 -17.15
N ILE A 80 -15.05 -1.25 -16.04
CA ILE A 80 -14.82 0.19 -15.91
C ILE A 80 -13.48 0.66 -16.48
N LYS A 81 -12.63 -0.24 -16.99
CA LYS A 81 -11.26 0.07 -17.40
C LYS A 81 -11.20 1.19 -18.44
N THR A 82 -12.09 1.16 -19.44
CA THR A 82 -12.13 2.21 -20.47
C THR A 82 -12.41 3.57 -19.86
N ARG A 83 -13.43 3.67 -18.99
CA ARG A 83 -13.80 4.91 -18.30
C ARG A 83 -12.68 5.42 -17.39
N VAL A 84 -12.01 4.51 -16.69
CA VAL A 84 -10.84 4.85 -15.85
C VAL A 84 -9.68 5.34 -16.70
N ASN A 85 -9.40 4.69 -17.83
CA ASN A 85 -8.35 5.10 -18.75
C ASN A 85 -8.61 6.48 -19.36
N ASP A 86 -9.86 6.77 -19.73
CA ASP A 86 -10.24 8.08 -20.26
C ASP A 86 -10.09 9.18 -19.22
N PHE A 87 -10.46 8.89 -17.96
CA PHE A 87 -10.22 9.79 -16.83
C PHE A 87 -8.72 10.01 -16.57
N ILE A 88 -7.91 8.95 -16.57
CA ILE A 88 -6.46 9.07 -16.34
C ILE A 88 -5.81 9.91 -17.43
N LYS A 89 -6.20 9.71 -18.69
CA LYS A 89 -5.69 10.49 -19.84
C LYS A 89 -6.12 11.95 -19.82
N SER A 90 -7.27 12.28 -19.25
CA SER A 90 -7.73 13.66 -19.13
C SER A 90 -6.97 14.44 -18.05
N GLN A 91 -6.34 13.74 -17.10
CA GLN A 91 -5.54 14.32 -16.04
C GLN A 91 -4.06 14.38 -16.44
N SER A 92 -3.51 15.60 -16.60
CA SER A 92 -2.10 15.81 -16.97
C SER A 92 -1.10 15.08 -16.06
N ASN A 93 -1.46 14.94 -14.77
CA ASN A 93 -0.58 14.42 -13.73
C ASN A 93 -0.61 12.88 -13.62
N LEU A 94 -1.57 12.24 -14.29
CA LEU A 94 -1.83 10.80 -14.17
C LEU A 94 -1.60 10.05 -15.49
N LYS A 95 -1.31 10.77 -16.59
CA LYS A 95 -1.39 10.29 -17.98
C LYS A 95 -0.71 8.95 -18.27
N ASP A 96 0.39 8.64 -17.59
CA ASP A 96 1.20 7.44 -17.81
C ASP A 96 1.00 6.36 -16.74
N MET A 97 -0.06 6.49 -15.92
CA MET A 97 -0.33 5.57 -14.82
C MET A 97 -0.80 4.20 -15.33
N PRO A 98 -0.13 3.10 -14.94
CA PRO A 98 -0.56 1.76 -15.31
C PRO A 98 -1.88 1.39 -14.61
N ILE A 99 -2.75 0.72 -15.35
CA ILE A 99 -4.07 0.27 -14.88
C ILE A 99 -4.04 -1.23 -14.62
N VAL A 100 -4.32 -1.61 -13.38
CA VAL A 100 -4.56 -2.98 -12.94
C VAL A 100 -6.05 -3.18 -12.79
N GLU A 101 -6.58 -4.22 -13.42
CA GLU A 101 -8.00 -4.52 -13.45
C GLU A 101 -8.32 -5.80 -12.68
N LEU A 102 -9.43 -5.76 -11.94
CA LEU A 102 -10.13 -6.92 -11.42
C LEU A 102 -11.61 -6.83 -11.82
N ASN A 103 -12.04 -7.73 -12.69
CA ASN A 103 -13.42 -7.86 -13.12
C ASN A 103 -14.01 -9.16 -12.56
N MET A 104 -15.16 -9.08 -11.92
CA MET A 104 -15.92 -10.23 -11.44
C MET A 104 -17.42 -10.02 -11.65
N ASP A 105 -18.11 -11.12 -11.95
CA ASP A 105 -19.56 -11.11 -12.17
C ASP A 105 -20.32 -11.11 -10.83
N GLY A 106 -20.43 -9.93 -10.22
CA GLY A 106 -21.17 -9.78 -8.97
C GLY A 106 -20.43 -10.24 -7.72
N LEU A 107 -21.07 -10.00 -6.57
CA LEU A 107 -20.62 -10.44 -5.26
C LEU A 107 -21.78 -11.08 -4.51
N SER A 108 -21.62 -12.33 -4.10
CA SER A 108 -22.57 -13.12 -3.33
C SER A 108 -21.86 -13.79 -2.14
N HIS A 109 -22.60 -14.43 -1.24
CA HIS A 109 -22.00 -15.14 -0.10
C HIS A 109 -20.99 -16.21 -0.54
N GLU A 110 -21.20 -16.84 -1.69
CA GLU A 110 -20.32 -17.88 -2.22
C GLU A 110 -19.08 -17.31 -2.91
N THR A 111 -19.17 -16.11 -3.50
CA THR A 111 -18.07 -15.48 -4.26
C THR A 111 -17.25 -14.47 -3.46
N ILE A 112 -17.63 -14.15 -2.22
CA ILE A 112 -16.84 -13.27 -1.34
C ILE A 112 -15.43 -13.82 -1.11
N GLY A 113 -15.29 -15.12 -0.88
CA GLY A 113 -13.98 -15.75 -0.66
C GLY A 113 -13.07 -15.60 -1.88
N THR A 114 -13.59 -15.91 -3.06
CA THR A 114 -12.85 -15.78 -4.32
C THR A 114 -12.49 -14.33 -4.63
N PHE A 115 -13.38 -13.38 -4.32
CA PHE A 115 -13.10 -11.95 -4.43
C PHE A 115 -11.93 -11.53 -3.54
N ILE A 116 -11.95 -11.91 -2.25
CA ILE A 116 -10.87 -11.59 -1.31
C ILE A 116 -9.53 -12.12 -1.81
N ASP A 117 -9.51 -13.37 -2.29
CA ASP A 117 -8.29 -14.00 -2.78
C ASP A 117 -7.78 -13.36 -4.08
N ALA A 118 -8.68 -12.99 -4.99
CA ALA A 118 -8.33 -12.28 -6.22
C ALA A 118 -7.74 -10.89 -5.91
N VAL A 119 -8.33 -10.13 -4.98
CA VAL A 119 -7.79 -8.84 -4.54
C VAL A 119 -6.42 -9.01 -3.89
N ARG A 120 -6.24 -10.01 -3.03
CA ARG A 120 -4.93 -10.33 -2.41
C ARG A 120 -3.89 -10.75 -3.44
N GLN A 121 -4.30 -11.45 -4.49
CA GLN A 121 -3.41 -11.83 -5.58
C GLN A 121 -2.95 -10.60 -6.37
N LYS A 122 -3.88 -9.70 -6.72
CA LYS A 122 -3.55 -8.42 -7.39
C LYS A 122 -2.61 -7.56 -6.54
N ARG A 123 -2.89 -7.47 -5.23
CA ARG A 123 -2.01 -6.81 -4.24
C ARG A 123 -0.60 -7.38 -4.24
N ARG A 124 -0.45 -8.70 -4.18
CA ARG A 124 0.87 -9.37 -4.12
C ARG A 124 1.59 -9.48 -5.46
N GLY A 125 0.86 -9.33 -6.58
CA GLY A 125 1.39 -9.39 -7.93
C GLY A 125 1.52 -8.01 -8.54
N GLU A 126 0.59 -7.66 -9.42
CA GLU A 126 0.64 -6.46 -10.28
C GLU A 126 0.72 -5.13 -9.51
N LEU A 127 0.26 -5.08 -8.26
CA LEU A 127 0.31 -3.89 -7.41
C LEU A 127 1.49 -3.89 -6.44
N SER A 128 2.30 -4.95 -6.37
CA SER A 128 3.31 -5.16 -5.31
C SER A 128 4.36 -4.05 -5.17
N ASP A 129 4.71 -3.42 -6.28
CA ASP A 129 5.67 -2.33 -6.43
C ASP A 129 5.01 -0.93 -6.45
N ALA A 130 3.68 -0.85 -6.33
CA ALA A 130 2.97 0.42 -6.31
C ALA A 130 3.41 1.24 -5.09
N THR A 131 3.70 2.53 -5.29
CA THR A 131 3.97 3.46 -4.18
C THR A 131 2.72 4.22 -3.73
N GLU A 132 1.66 4.14 -4.54
CA GLU A 132 0.37 4.81 -4.36
C GLU A 132 -0.67 4.12 -5.23
N ILE A 133 -1.91 4.05 -4.75
CA ILE A 133 -3.00 3.38 -5.46
C ILE A 133 -4.17 4.33 -5.65
N HIS A 134 -4.58 4.49 -6.91
CA HIS A 134 -5.79 5.19 -7.29
C HIS A 134 -6.89 4.15 -7.47
N LEU A 135 -7.78 4.04 -6.49
CA LEU A 135 -8.79 3.00 -6.40
C LEU A 135 -10.11 3.49 -6.98
N PHE A 136 -10.58 2.76 -8.00
CA PHE A 136 -11.86 2.97 -8.67
C PHE A 136 -12.72 1.73 -8.46
N ILE A 137 -13.88 1.87 -7.84
CA ILE A 137 -14.77 0.73 -7.55
C ILE A 137 -16.14 0.98 -8.19
N GLN A 138 -16.61 -0.01 -8.94
CA GLN A 138 -18.01 -0.15 -9.34
C GLN A 138 -18.54 -1.46 -8.75
N GLY A 139 -19.36 -1.37 -7.72
CA GLY A 139 -19.84 -2.56 -7.03
C GLY A 139 -20.58 -2.25 -5.73
N PRO A 140 -21.04 -3.29 -5.02
CA PRO A 140 -21.71 -3.14 -3.73
C PRO A 140 -20.76 -2.60 -2.66
N ILE A 141 -21.29 -1.82 -1.72
CA ILE A 141 -20.54 -1.13 -0.65
C ILE A 141 -19.64 -2.09 0.14
N ILE A 142 -20.12 -3.32 0.38
CA ILE A 142 -19.37 -4.34 1.12
C ILE A 142 -18.01 -4.66 0.47
N ALA A 143 -17.92 -4.61 -0.86
CA ALA A 143 -16.65 -4.78 -1.56
C ALA A 143 -15.67 -3.66 -1.21
N GLY A 144 -16.15 -2.41 -1.14
CA GLY A 144 -15.36 -1.26 -0.70
C GLY A 144 -14.80 -1.45 0.72
N THR A 145 -15.63 -1.94 1.64
CA THR A 145 -15.18 -2.24 3.03
C THR A 145 -14.11 -3.32 3.06
N LEU A 146 -14.31 -4.41 2.31
CA LEU A 146 -13.34 -5.51 2.23
C LEU A 146 -12.02 -5.04 1.63
N ILE A 147 -12.05 -4.25 0.54
CA ILE A 147 -10.86 -3.65 -0.06
C ILE A 147 -10.17 -2.75 0.96
N GLY A 148 -10.91 -1.89 1.66
CA GLY A 148 -10.37 -1.06 2.74
C GLY A 148 -9.57 -1.88 3.77
N SER A 149 -10.11 -3.05 4.18
CA SER A 149 -9.40 -3.94 5.11
C SER A 149 -8.16 -4.61 4.51
N ILE A 150 -8.16 -4.93 3.21
CA ILE A 150 -7.05 -5.59 2.52
C ILE A 150 -5.91 -4.62 2.23
N PHE A 151 -6.22 -3.36 1.93
CA PHE A 151 -5.23 -2.32 1.61
C PHE A 151 -4.78 -1.51 2.83
N ASP A 152 -5.29 -1.85 4.02
CA ASP A 152 -4.93 -1.19 5.27
C ASP A 152 -3.42 -1.21 5.52
N HIS A 153 -2.88 -0.06 5.92
CA HIS A 153 -1.46 0.20 6.20
C HIS A 153 -0.45 -0.22 5.10
N TRP A 154 -0.86 -0.37 3.84
CA TRP A 154 0.07 -0.79 2.79
C TRP A 154 0.75 0.39 2.09
N VAL A 155 -0.02 1.15 1.31
CA VAL A 155 0.41 2.36 0.59
C VAL A 155 -0.76 3.34 0.59
N PRO A 156 -0.53 4.64 0.36
CA PRO A 156 -1.62 5.61 0.25
C PRO A 156 -2.62 5.17 -0.84
N VAL A 157 -3.89 5.03 -0.45
CA VAL A 157 -4.97 4.67 -1.39
C VAL A 157 -5.92 5.85 -1.56
N LYS A 158 -5.93 6.42 -2.75
CA LYS A 158 -6.84 7.49 -3.16
C LYS A 158 -8.12 6.89 -3.73
N LEU A 159 -9.25 7.28 -3.17
CA LEU A 159 -10.56 6.81 -3.56
C LEU A 159 -11.16 7.73 -4.62
N TYR A 160 -11.71 7.13 -5.67
CA TYR A 160 -12.44 7.82 -6.71
C TYR A 160 -13.84 7.24 -6.83
N HIS A 161 -14.83 8.12 -6.98
CA HIS A 161 -16.21 7.72 -7.24
C HIS A 161 -16.65 8.27 -8.59
N PHE A 162 -17.54 7.52 -9.26
CA PHE A 162 -18.15 8.00 -10.49
C PHE A 162 -19.32 8.92 -10.12
N SER A 163 -19.28 10.16 -10.60
CA SER A 163 -20.34 11.15 -10.36
C SER A 163 -21.39 11.06 -11.46
N ASN A 164 -22.64 10.84 -11.06
CA ASN A 164 -23.76 10.79 -12.01
C ASN A 164 -24.09 12.16 -12.61
N THR A 165 -23.63 13.25 -12.00
CA THR A 165 -23.89 14.61 -12.47
C THR A 165 -22.87 15.06 -13.50
N THR A 166 -21.58 14.80 -13.27
CA THR A 166 -20.51 15.19 -14.20
C THR A 166 -20.18 14.10 -15.21
N HIS A 167 -20.70 12.88 -15.01
CA HIS A 167 -20.38 11.68 -15.79
C HIS A 167 -18.88 11.38 -15.85
N GLN A 168 -18.13 11.79 -14.81
CA GLN A 168 -16.69 11.59 -14.69
C GLN A 168 -16.35 11.05 -13.30
N TYR A 169 -15.12 10.54 -13.16
CA TYR A 169 -14.59 10.19 -11.85
C TYR A 169 -14.15 11.44 -11.10
N GLU A 170 -14.48 11.48 -9.82
CA GLU A 170 -14.11 12.55 -8.91
C GLU A 170 -13.31 11.97 -7.75
N TYR A 171 -12.27 12.69 -7.32
CA TYR A 171 -11.51 12.33 -6.13
C TYR A 171 -12.39 12.47 -4.90
N TRP A 172 -12.63 11.36 -4.20
CA TRP A 172 -13.47 11.33 -3.02
C TRP A 172 -12.67 11.60 -1.74
N GLY A 173 -11.47 11.03 -1.64
CA GLY A 173 -10.69 11.09 -0.43
C GLY A 173 -9.56 10.07 -0.41
N VAL A 174 -8.94 9.92 0.76
CA VAL A 174 -7.91 8.89 1.00
C VAL A 174 -8.44 7.87 2.00
N LEU A 175 -8.02 6.62 1.82
CA LEU A 175 -8.19 5.58 2.82
C LEU A 175 -7.20 5.86 3.96
N ALA A 176 -7.69 6.55 5.00
CA ALA A 176 -6.96 6.81 6.22
C ALA A 176 -7.73 6.23 7.41
N LYS A 177 -7.00 5.65 8.35
CA LYS A 177 -7.56 5.21 9.62
C LYS A 177 -7.91 6.45 10.46
N GLN A 178 -9.13 6.50 10.97
CA GLN A 178 -9.54 7.46 12.00
C GLN A 178 -9.16 6.94 13.39
#